data_AF-A0A956YI02-F1
#
_entry.id   AF-A0A956YI02-F1
#
_cell.length_a   1.000
_cell.length_b   1.000
_cell.length_c   1.000
_cell.angle_alpha   90.00
_cell.angle_beta   90.00
_cell.angle_gamma   90.00
#
_symmetry.space_group_name_H-M   'P 1'
#
loop_
_entity.id
_entity.type
_entity.pdbx_description
1 polymer ?
#
loop_
_entity_poly.entity_id
_entity_poly.type
_entity_poly.pdbx_seq_one_letter_code
_entity_poly.pdbx_strand_id
1 'polypeptide(L)'
;MSWVEREPQVSHFTETGFWPIAKTYQSEPSSFSAPPATSLSSETDVQALRRALMHLNSWPEAGDVFVELLAKAQGYGVTLVPSDFDWLPQVADAACKGEDIGSRYPSIFQKLLTYSDLREKFLQMLQVRSIEV
;
A
#
# COMPACT_ATOMS: atom_id res chain seq x y z
N MET A 1 7.58 -22.85 68.29
CA MET A 1 8.69 -22.80 67.30
C MET A 1 8.19 -21.91 66.17
N SER A 2 8.16 -20.58 66.26
CA SER A 2 9.20 -19.57 66.56
C SER A 2 10.40 -19.63 65.62
N TRP A 3 10.41 -18.72 64.62
CA TRP A 3 11.51 -18.01 63.94
C TRP A 3 10.78 -16.96 63.06
N VAL A 4 10.54 -15.69 63.41
CA VAL A 4 11.40 -14.53 63.73
C VAL A 4 12.30 -14.03 62.56
N GLU A 5 11.90 -12.84 62.10
CA GLU A 5 12.65 -11.68 61.56
C GLU A 5 13.38 -11.73 60.22
N ARG A 6 12.99 -10.80 59.33
CA ARG A 6 13.74 -9.54 59.08
C ARG A 6 12.91 -8.58 58.21
N GLU A 7 12.53 -7.43 58.76
CA GLU A 7 12.46 -6.18 58.00
C GLU A 7 13.77 -5.40 58.25
N PRO A 8 14.24 -4.60 57.28
CA PRO A 8 13.99 -3.16 57.40
C PRO A 8 13.75 -2.43 56.07
N GLN A 9 12.70 -1.59 56.08
CA GLN A 9 12.70 -0.14 55.86
C GLN A 9 13.26 0.51 54.55
N VAL A 10 12.35 1.26 53.91
CA VAL A 10 12.44 2.57 53.21
C VAL A 10 13.46 2.83 52.08
N SER A 11 12.95 3.24 50.92
CA SER A 11 13.07 4.66 50.48
C SER A 11 12.32 4.97 49.17
N HIS A 12 11.41 5.94 49.28
CA HIS A 12 11.15 7.07 48.38
C HIS A 12 11.10 6.85 46.86
N PHE A 13 9.90 7.01 46.29
CA PHE A 13 9.66 8.09 45.31
C PHE A 13 8.16 8.42 45.25
N THR A 14 7.77 9.50 45.91
CA THR A 14 6.55 10.25 45.58
C THR A 14 6.91 11.22 44.47
N GLU A 15 6.29 11.12 43.29
CA GLU A 15 6.09 12.32 42.47
C GLU A 15 4.81 12.26 41.65
N THR A 16 3.97 13.23 41.97
CA THR A 16 2.80 13.77 41.29
C THR A 16 3.08 14.26 39.86
N GLY A 17 2.15 14.01 38.95
CA GLY A 17 1.99 14.73 37.69
C GLY A 17 0.61 14.38 37.09
N PHE A 18 -0.48 14.99 37.53
CA PHE A 18 -1.01 16.25 36.96
C PHE A 18 -0.91 16.29 35.44
N TRP A 19 -1.87 15.67 34.75
CA TRP A 19 -2.13 15.99 33.35
C TRP A 19 -2.85 17.34 33.28
N PRO A 20 -2.29 18.36 32.62
CA PRO A 20 -2.97 19.64 32.46
C PRO A 20 -4.15 19.51 31.49
N ILE A 21 -5.23 20.18 31.88
CA ILE A 21 -6.45 20.44 31.12
C ILE A 21 -6.16 21.33 29.89
N ALA A 22 -7.02 21.17 28.86
CA ALA A 22 -7.34 22.05 27.72
C ALA A 22 -6.88 21.49 26.36
N LYS A 23 -7.72 21.41 25.31
CA LYS A 23 -8.83 22.30 24.94
C LYS A 23 -10.03 21.53 24.36
N THR A 24 -11.22 21.92 24.79
CA THR A 24 -12.47 21.73 24.06
C THR A 24 -12.36 22.41 22.69
N TYR A 25 -12.32 21.64 21.60
CA TYR A 25 -12.55 22.20 20.26
C TYR A 25 -14.03 22.01 19.93
N GLN A 26 -14.80 23.06 20.17
CA GLN A 26 -16.13 23.21 19.60
C GLN A 26 -15.95 23.96 18.28
N SER A 27 -16.19 23.30 17.14
CA SER A 27 -16.41 23.94 15.84
C SER A 27 -17.33 23.06 15.00
N GLU A 28 -18.59 23.49 14.99
CA GLU A 28 -19.67 23.39 13.98
C GLU A 28 -19.83 22.15 13.06
N PRO A 29 -21.10 21.75 12.77
CA PRO A 29 -21.41 20.81 11.70
C PRO A 29 -21.24 21.51 10.34
N SER A 30 -20.01 21.55 9.82
CA SER A 30 -19.80 21.86 8.41
C SER A 30 -20.40 20.75 7.56
N SER A 31 -21.38 21.13 6.75
CA SER A 31 -21.93 20.32 5.67
C SER A 31 -20.78 19.67 4.89
N PHE A 32 -20.68 18.34 5.00
CA PHE A 32 -19.80 17.57 4.13
C PHE A 32 -20.43 17.50 2.74
N SER A 33 -20.25 18.59 1.98
CA SER A 33 -20.21 18.54 0.54
C SER A 33 -19.18 17.51 0.10
N ALA A 34 -19.66 16.55 -0.70
CA ALA A 34 -18.99 15.59 -1.58
C ALA A 34 -17.53 15.18 -1.28
N PRO A 35 -17.22 13.87 -1.19
CA PRO A 35 -15.83 13.43 -1.25
C PRO A 35 -15.21 13.76 -2.63
N PRO A 36 -13.89 14.04 -2.66
CA PRO A 36 -13.19 14.64 -3.79
C PRO A 36 -12.91 13.65 -4.91
N ALA A 37 -12.93 14.15 -6.14
CA ALA A 37 -12.49 13.46 -7.35
C ALA A 37 -11.04 12.97 -7.23
N THR A 38 -10.83 11.72 -6.84
CA THR A 38 -9.51 11.05 -6.87
C THR A 38 -9.41 9.98 -7.96
N SER A 39 -10.47 9.77 -8.74
CA SER A 39 -10.60 8.61 -9.64
C SER A 39 -9.91 8.76 -11.00
N LEU A 40 -9.64 9.99 -11.46
CA LEU A 40 -9.14 10.26 -12.82
C LEU A 40 -7.66 9.90 -13.03
N SER A 41 -6.81 10.12 -12.03
CA SER A 41 -5.37 9.83 -12.15
C SER A 41 -5.12 8.32 -12.17
N SER A 42 -5.79 7.58 -11.28
CA SER A 42 -5.57 6.14 -11.15
C SER A 42 -6.04 5.35 -12.37
N GLU A 43 -7.13 5.76 -13.03
CA GLU A 43 -7.62 5.14 -14.26
C GLU A 43 -6.63 5.35 -15.43
N THR A 44 -6.08 6.56 -15.53
CA THR A 44 -5.06 6.91 -16.53
C THR A 44 -3.80 6.06 -16.35
N ASP A 45 -3.40 5.83 -15.10
CA ASP A 45 -2.21 5.07 -14.77
C ASP A 45 -2.40 3.56 -14.98
N VAL A 46 -3.58 2.98 -14.71
CA VAL A 46 -3.88 1.57 -15.05
C VAL A 46 -3.81 1.38 -16.57
N GLN A 47 -4.34 2.31 -17.36
CA GLN A 47 -4.26 2.26 -18.82
C GLN A 47 -2.81 2.38 -19.32
N ALA A 48 -1.94 3.13 -18.63
CA ALA A 48 -0.51 3.16 -18.93
C ALA A 48 0.17 1.82 -18.64
N LEU A 49 -0.12 1.20 -17.48
CA LEU A 49 0.36 -0.13 -17.12
C LEU A 49 -0.06 -1.19 -18.15
N ARG A 50 -1.34 -1.19 -18.51
CA ARG A 50 -1.89 -2.11 -19.52
C ARG A 50 -1.14 -1.98 -20.85
N ARG A 51 -1.00 -0.76 -21.36
CA ARG A 51 -0.27 -0.52 -22.62
C ARG A 51 1.19 -0.98 -22.55
N ALA A 52 1.89 -0.70 -21.45
CA ALA A 52 3.28 -1.11 -21.28
C ALA A 52 3.42 -2.65 -21.31
N LEU A 53 2.58 -3.36 -20.57
CA LEU A 53 2.60 -4.82 -20.51
C LEU A 53 2.12 -5.48 -21.82
N MET A 54 1.14 -4.89 -22.50
CA MET A 54 0.71 -5.37 -23.82
C MET A 54 1.84 -5.23 -24.86
N HIS A 55 2.58 -4.12 -24.84
CA HIS A 55 3.75 -3.95 -25.71
C HIS A 55 4.79 -5.06 -25.47
N LEU A 56 4.99 -5.41 -24.20
CA LEU A 56 5.92 -6.45 -23.77
C LEU A 56 5.36 -7.88 -23.90
N ASN A 57 4.15 -8.07 -24.42
CA ASN A 57 3.46 -9.37 -24.47
C ASN A 57 3.35 -10.08 -23.10
N SER A 58 3.31 -9.30 -22.02
CA SER A 58 3.24 -9.77 -20.62
C SER A 58 1.92 -9.40 -19.94
N TRP A 59 0.98 -8.79 -20.68
CA TRP A 59 -0.36 -8.52 -20.16
C TRP A 59 -1.10 -9.83 -19.90
N PRO A 60 -1.62 -10.04 -18.68
CA PRO A 60 -2.32 -11.28 -18.36
C PRO A 60 -3.64 -11.39 -19.12
N GLU A 61 -4.02 -12.60 -19.52
CA GLU A 61 -5.32 -12.84 -20.18
C GLU A 61 -6.49 -12.42 -19.27
N ALA A 62 -6.37 -12.68 -17.97
CA ALA A 62 -7.34 -12.24 -16.97
C ALA A 62 -7.21 -10.76 -16.56
N GLY A 63 -6.25 -10.02 -17.13
CA GLY A 63 -5.91 -8.66 -16.71
C GLY A 63 -7.08 -7.69 -16.87
N ASP A 64 -7.81 -7.75 -17.99
CA ASP A 64 -8.96 -6.89 -18.25
C ASP A 64 -10.14 -7.20 -17.31
N VAL A 65 -10.36 -8.49 -17.02
CA VAL A 65 -11.37 -8.94 -16.04
C VAL A 65 -11.01 -8.44 -14.65
N PHE A 66 -9.73 -8.48 -14.26
CA PHE A 66 -9.27 -7.94 -12.98
C PHE A 66 -9.50 -6.44 -12.87
N VAL A 67 -9.25 -5.66 -13.93
CA VAL A 67 -9.53 -4.22 -13.96
C VAL A 67 -11.02 -3.94 -13.79
N GLU A 68 -11.89 -4.68 -14.48
CA GLU A 68 -13.34 -4.55 -14.36
C GLU A 68 -13.82 -4.90 -12.94
N LEU A 69 -13.27 -5.96 -12.36
CA LEU A 69 -13.58 -6.36 -10.98
C LEU A 69 -13.08 -5.34 -9.96
N LEU A 70 -11.90 -4.76 -10.16
CA LEU A 70 -11.35 -3.72 -9.27
C LEU A 70 -12.21 -2.46 -9.22
N ALA A 71 -12.76 -2.04 -10.37
CA ALA A 71 -13.70 -0.93 -10.42
C ALA A 71 -14.98 -1.19 -9.58
N LYS A 72 -15.41 -2.45 -9.50
CA LYS A 72 -16.56 -2.90 -8.70
C LYS A 72 -16.21 -3.16 -7.23
N ALA A 73 -14.96 -3.54 -6.96
CA ALA A 73 -14.49 -4.02 -5.66
C ALA A 73 -13.89 -2.90 -4.78
N GLN A 74 -14.40 -1.66 -4.88
CA GLN A 74 -13.89 -0.49 -4.14
C GLN A 74 -13.49 -0.85 -2.70
N GLY A 75 -12.18 -0.87 -2.42
CA GLY A 75 -11.65 -1.03 -1.07
C GLY A 75 -11.38 -2.46 -0.59
N TYR A 76 -11.29 -3.47 -1.46
CA TYR A 76 -10.86 -4.80 -1.02
C TYR A 76 -9.43 -4.77 -0.46
N GLY A 77 -9.34 -4.82 0.88
CA GLY A 77 -8.42 -5.54 1.80
C GLY A 77 -6.95 -5.82 1.45
N VAL A 78 -6.45 -5.36 0.32
CA VAL A 78 -5.04 -5.40 0.01
C VAL A 78 -4.41 -4.31 0.88
N THR A 79 -3.26 -4.62 1.47
CA THR A 79 -2.41 -3.66 2.18
C THR A 79 -1.08 -3.60 1.44
N LEU A 80 -0.65 -2.40 1.11
CA LEU A 80 0.68 -2.16 0.57
C LEU A 80 1.70 -2.29 1.70
N VAL A 81 2.62 -3.24 1.57
CA VAL A 81 3.73 -3.43 2.51
C VAL A 81 5.05 -3.08 1.83
N PRO A 82 6.06 -2.60 2.57
CA PRO A 82 7.35 -2.23 1.99
C PRO A 82 7.98 -3.34 1.14
N SER A 83 7.81 -4.59 1.55
CA SER A 83 8.32 -5.76 0.82
C SER A 83 7.73 -5.95 -0.58
N ASP A 84 6.58 -5.35 -0.90
CA ASP A 84 6.02 -5.42 -2.25
C ASP A 84 6.89 -4.71 -3.27
N PHE A 85 7.60 -3.65 -2.84
CA PHE A 85 8.53 -2.92 -3.69
C PHE A 85 9.78 -3.76 -4.02
N ASP A 86 10.19 -4.67 -3.14
CA ASP A 86 11.34 -5.55 -3.35
C ASP A 86 11.10 -6.58 -4.47
N TRP A 87 9.83 -6.89 -4.78
CA TRP A 87 9.48 -7.79 -5.88
C TRP A 87 9.51 -7.11 -7.24
N LEU A 88 9.40 -5.78 -7.31
CA LEU A 88 9.28 -5.06 -8.57
C LEU A 88 10.43 -5.31 -9.56
N PRO A 89 11.72 -5.40 -9.15
CA PRO A 89 12.80 -5.71 -10.08
C PRO A 89 12.65 -7.07 -10.74
N GLN A 90 12.12 -8.07 -10.02
CA GLN A 90 11.90 -9.42 -10.55
C GLN A 90 10.66 -9.47 -11.45
N VAL A 91 9.57 -8.80 -11.06
CA VAL A 91 8.35 -8.71 -11.87
C VAL A 91 8.60 -7.92 -13.16
N ALA A 92 9.42 -6.87 -13.10
CA ALA A 92 9.80 -6.10 -14.28
C ALA A 92 10.67 -6.93 -15.24
N ASP A 93 11.60 -7.74 -14.71
CA ASP A 93 12.39 -8.67 -15.50
C ASP A 93 11.53 -9.70 -16.23
N ALA A 94 10.58 -10.30 -15.50
CA ALA A 94 9.60 -11.23 -16.05
C ALA A 94 8.74 -10.56 -17.15
N ALA A 95 8.26 -9.34 -16.90
CA ALA A 95 7.49 -8.58 -17.88
C ALA A 95 8.30 -8.28 -19.15
N CYS A 96 9.57 -7.86 -19.02
CA CYS A 96 10.46 -7.60 -20.16
C CYS A 96 10.76 -8.86 -20.99
N LYS A 97 10.71 -10.04 -20.37
CA LYS A 97 10.85 -11.35 -21.05
C LYS A 97 9.55 -11.82 -21.72
N GLY A 98 8.46 -11.07 -21.59
CA GLY A 98 7.14 -11.44 -22.11
C GLY A 98 6.45 -12.53 -21.32
N GLU A 99 6.76 -12.68 -20.03
CA GLU A 99 6.06 -13.62 -19.16
C GLU A 99 4.72 -13.03 -18.68
N ASP A 100 3.70 -13.86 -18.56
CA ASP A 100 2.42 -13.47 -17.95
C ASP A 100 2.61 -13.21 -16.44
N ILE A 101 2.67 -11.93 -16.08
CA ILE A 101 2.87 -11.51 -14.70
C ILE A 101 1.65 -11.73 -13.81
N GLY A 102 0.46 -11.86 -14.38
CA GLY A 102 -0.78 -12.10 -13.64
C GLY A 102 -0.90 -13.55 -13.22
N SER A 103 -0.38 -14.48 -14.03
CA SER A 103 -0.26 -15.88 -13.65
C SER A 103 0.91 -16.11 -12.67
N ARG A 104 2.06 -15.46 -12.89
CA ARG A 104 3.27 -15.70 -12.07
C ARG A 104 3.30 -14.91 -10.77
N TYR A 105 2.75 -13.71 -10.76
CA TYR A 105 2.79 -12.77 -9.64
C TYR A 105 1.40 -12.18 -9.35
N PRO A 106 0.35 -13.00 -9.15
CA PRO A 106 -1.04 -12.53 -9.04
C PRO A 106 -1.22 -11.48 -7.92
N SER A 107 -0.59 -11.68 -6.77
CA SER A 107 -0.68 -10.75 -5.63
C SER A 107 -0.05 -9.39 -5.93
N ILE A 108 1.10 -9.37 -6.61
CA ILE A 108 1.76 -8.12 -7.00
C ILE A 108 0.99 -7.45 -8.14
N PHE A 109 0.51 -8.22 -9.11
CA PHE A 109 -0.32 -7.70 -10.20
C PHE A 109 -1.58 -7.02 -9.67
N GLN A 110 -2.29 -7.65 -8.73
CA GLN A 110 -3.42 -7.02 -8.05
C GLN A 110 -3.01 -5.71 -7.37
N LYS A 111 -1.89 -5.69 -6.64
CA LYS A 111 -1.37 -4.47 -6.00
C LYS A 111 -1.00 -3.38 -7.00
N LEU A 112 -0.45 -3.72 -8.16
CA LEU A 112 -0.17 -2.77 -9.23
C LEU A 112 -1.46 -2.15 -9.77
N LEU A 113 -2.56 -2.90 -9.80
CA LEU A 113 -3.87 -2.37 -10.20
C LEU A 113 -4.55 -1.55 -9.09
N THR A 114 -4.25 -1.82 -7.82
CA THR A 114 -4.86 -1.09 -6.67
C THR A 114 -4.09 0.17 -6.27
N TYR A 115 -2.75 0.16 -6.31
CA TYR A 115 -1.90 1.22 -5.76
C TYR A 115 -1.15 1.99 -6.85
N SER A 116 -1.34 3.30 -6.90
CA SER A 116 -0.64 4.22 -7.79
C SER A 116 0.87 4.20 -7.58
N ASP A 117 1.32 4.29 -6.33
CA ASP A 117 2.76 4.46 -6.02
C ASP A 117 3.59 3.25 -6.45
N LEU A 118 3.04 2.04 -6.25
CA LEU A 118 3.66 0.80 -6.68
C LEU A 118 3.72 0.73 -8.22
N ARG A 119 2.64 1.17 -8.88
CA ARG A 119 2.52 1.18 -10.33
C ARG A 119 3.47 2.17 -10.98
N GLU A 120 3.58 3.39 -10.47
CA GLU A 120 4.50 4.39 -10.99
C GLU A 120 5.95 3.89 -10.94
N LYS A 121 6.38 3.33 -9.80
CA LYS A 121 7.72 2.76 -9.68
C LYS A 121 7.95 1.60 -10.65
N PHE A 122 6.95 0.74 -10.82
CA PHE A 122 7.03 -0.35 -11.78
C PHE A 122 7.15 0.16 -13.22
N LEU A 123 6.34 1.14 -13.61
CA LEU A 123 6.40 1.78 -14.93
C LEU A 123 7.76 2.45 -15.18
N GLN A 124 8.32 3.13 -14.18
CA GLN A 124 9.66 3.72 -14.28
C GLN A 124 10.72 2.63 -14.51
N MET A 125 10.65 1.50 -13.81
CA MET A 125 11.57 0.37 -14.03
C MET A 125 11.45 -0.22 -15.43
N LEU A 126 10.23 -0.37 -15.95
CA LEU A 126 10.02 -0.84 -17.32
C LEU A 126 10.61 0.15 -18.35
N GLN A 127 10.47 1.46 -18.13
CA GLN A 127 11.05 2.47 -19.02
C GLN A 127 12.57 2.41 -19.03
N VAL A 128 13.22 2.36 -17.86
CA VAL A 128 14.70 2.26 -17.77
C VAL A 128 15.20 1.03 -18.51
N ARG A 129 14.55 -0.13 -18.33
CA ARG A 129 14.97 -1.39 -18.96
C ARG A 129 14.65 -1.47 -20.45
N SER A 130 13.60 -0.79 -20.91
CA SER A 130 13.27 -0.75 -22.34
C SER A 130 14.25 0.13 -23.15
N ILE A 131 15.02 1.00 -22.48
CA ILE A 131 16.05 1.86 -23.11
C ILE A 131 17.39 1.11 -23.24
N GLU A 132 17.61 0.03 -22.47
CA GLU A 132 18.85 -0.77 -22.51
C GLU A 132 18.84 -1.91 -23.55
N VAL A 133 17.78 -2.06 -24.36
CA VAL A 133 17.65 -3.11 -25.39
C VAL A 133 17.99 -2.58 -26.78
#